data_AF-A0A7S4FF67-F1
#
_entry.id   AF-A0A7S4FF67-F1
#
_cell.length_a   1.000
_cell.length_b   1.000
_cell.length_c   1.000
_cell.angle_alpha   90.00
_cell.angle_beta   90.00
_cell.angle_gamma   90.00
#
_symmetry.space_group_name_H-M   'P 1'
#
loop_
_entity.id
_entity.type
_entity.pdbx_description
1 polymer ?
#
loop_
_entity_poly.entity_id
_entity_poly.type
_entity_poly.pdbx_seq_one_letter_code
_entity_poly.pdbx_strand_id
1 'polypeptide(L)'
;MEVSIKICAYHPFFFRDWWNVFDFVVTLGSLVTMCLEIADIQNDVVKLAGKMVRIARMWRLVSTDRILKAFFSTMLVSAASIFNILVLMVMLIIAYGYI
;
A
#
# COMPACT_ATOMS: atom_id res chain seq x y z
N MET A 1 -2.66 -20.44 0.08
CA MET A 1 -1.52 -19.69 0.66
C MET A 1 -0.18 -20.30 0.22
N GLU A 2 -0.14 -21.54 -0.27
CA GLU A 2 1.13 -22.14 -0.74
C GLU A 2 1.76 -21.51 -1.99
N VAL A 3 0.98 -20.93 -2.90
CA VAL A 3 1.52 -20.31 -4.14
C VAL A 3 2.23 -18.98 -3.85
N SER A 4 1.70 -18.16 -2.94
CA SER A 4 2.27 -16.87 -2.54
C SER A 4 3.64 -17.01 -1.87
N ILE A 5 3.83 -18.09 -1.10
CA ILE A 5 5.05 -18.37 -0.35
C ILE A 5 6.13 -18.94 -1.27
N LYS A 6 5.77 -19.80 -2.23
CA LYS A 6 6.69 -20.31 -3.25
C LYS A 6 7.25 -19.22 -4.17
N ILE A 7 6.49 -18.15 -4.41
CA ILE A 7 6.95 -17.00 -5.21
C ILE A 7 7.91 -16.10 -4.40
N CYS A 8 7.78 -16.03 -3.07
CA CYS A 8 8.70 -15.27 -2.21
C CYS A 8 10.10 -15.92 -2.10
N ALA A 9 10.20 -17.25 -2.27
CA ALA A 9 11.47 -17.98 -2.16
C ALA A 9 12.34 -17.91 -3.43
N TYR A 10 11.79 -17.46 -4.57
CA TYR A 10 12.54 -17.30 -5.81
C TYR A 10 12.53 -15.84 -6.27
N HIS A 11 13.72 -15.24 -6.23
CA HIS A 11 14.18 -14.23 -7.17
C HIS A 11 13.99 -12.73 -6.77
N PRO A 12 15.09 -11.97 -6.61
CA PRO A 12 15.13 -10.55 -6.25
C PRO A 12 14.55 -9.56 -7.30
N PHE A 13 13.56 -9.97 -8.09
CA PHE A 13 12.89 -9.15 -9.10
C PHE A 13 11.51 -8.62 -8.64
N PHE A 14 11.07 -9.02 -7.44
CA PHE A 14 9.74 -8.75 -6.89
C PHE A 14 9.56 -7.32 -6.34
N PHE A 15 10.65 -6.58 -6.11
CA PHE A 15 10.63 -5.23 -5.55
C PHE A 15 10.30 -4.11 -6.56
N ARG A 16 10.12 -4.43 -7.85
CA ARG A 16 9.82 -3.40 -8.86
C ARG A 16 8.34 -3.02 -8.93
N ASP A 17 7.46 -3.86 -8.37
CA ASP A 17 6.02 -3.65 -8.40
C ASP A 17 5.50 -3.33 -6.98
N TRP A 18 5.11 -2.07 -6.77
CA TRP A 18 4.61 -1.55 -5.48
C TRP A 18 3.45 -2.37 -4.91
N TRP A 19 2.60 -2.90 -5.80
CA TRP A 19 1.46 -3.74 -5.43
C TRP A 19 1.85 -5.01 -4.72
N ASN A 20 2.98 -5.57 -5.11
CA ASN A 20 3.42 -6.84 -4.63
C ASN A 20 4.11 -6.71 -3.25
N VAL A 21 4.84 -5.62 -3.05
CA VAL A 21 5.39 -5.25 -1.73
C VAL A 21 4.26 -5.04 -0.71
N PHE A 22 3.17 -4.41 -1.13
CA PHE A 22 1.99 -4.24 -0.29
C PHE A 22 1.38 -5.58 0.14
N ASP A 23 1.15 -6.52 -0.79
CA ASP A 23 0.58 -7.85 -0.48
C ASP A 23 1.44 -8.65 0.52
N PHE A 24 2.77 -8.49 0.44
CA PHE A 24 3.71 -9.11 1.36
C PHE A 24 3.60 -8.55 2.79
N VAL A 25 3.55 -7.22 2.95
CA VAL A 25 3.37 -6.57 4.25
C VAL A 25 2.05 -6.98 4.91
N VAL A 26 0.98 -7.07 4.13
CA VAL A 26 -0.34 -7.50 4.64
C VAL A 26 -0.34 -8.95 5.11
N THR A 27 0.33 -9.82 4.37
CA THR A 27 0.45 -11.24 4.73
C THR A 27 1.29 -11.42 6.00
N LEU A 28 2.41 -10.69 6.13
CA LEU A 28 3.21 -10.66 7.35
C LEU A 28 2.44 -10.09 8.55
N GLY A 29 1.72 -8.98 8.38
CA GLY A 29 0.90 -8.41 9.45
C GLY A 29 -0.20 -9.35 9.94
N SER A 30 -0.78 -10.14 9.02
CA SER A 30 -1.76 -11.18 9.37
C SER A 30 -1.13 -12.32 10.17
N LEU A 31 0.08 -12.75 9.80
CA LEU A 31 0.88 -13.75 10.53
C LEU A 31 1.24 -13.26 11.94
N VAL A 32 1.71 -12.02 12.06
CA VAL A 32 2.05 -11.41 13.36
C VAL A 32 0.81 -11.31 14.25
N THR A 33 -0.32 -10.87 13.70
CA THR A 33 -1.59 -10.79 14.45
C THR A 33 -2.03 -12.18 14.95
N MET A 34 -1.89 -13.22 14.12
CA MET A 34 -2.20 -14.60 14.50
C MET A 34 -1.28 -15.12 15.60
N CYS A 35 0.04 -14.89 15.50
CA CYS A 35 1.00 -15.29 16.55
C CYS A 35 0.73 -14.59 17.88
N LEU A 36 0.34 -13.31 17.85
CA LEU A 36 0.04 -12.54 19.07
C LEU A 36 -1.28 -12.96 19.73
N GLU A 37 -2.28 -13.37 18.94
CA GLU A 37 -3.53 -13.96 19.44
C GLU A 37 -3.29 -15.31 20.13
N ILE A 38 -2.42 -16.15 19.56
CA ILE A 38 -2.06 -17.46 20.15
C ILE A 38 -1.28 -17.30 21.47
N ALA A 39 -0.51 -16.23 21.62
CA ALA A 39 0.26 -15.95 22.83
C ALA A 39 -0.57 -15.29 23.95
N ASP A 40 -1.88 -15.08 23.77
CA ASP A 40 -2.80 -14.35 24.68
C ASP A 40 -2.28 -12.96 25.11
N ILE A 41 -1.46 -12.34 24.28
CA ILE A 41 -0.88 -11.02 24.58
C ILE A 41 -1.91 -9.96 24.14
N GLN A 42 -2.88 -9.68 25.01
CA GLN A 42 -3.90 -8.65 24.75
C GLN A 42 -3.35 -7.24 25.02
N ASN A 43 -2.52 -6.73 24.10
CA ASN A 43 -2.08 -5.34 24.10
C ASN A 43 -2.94 -4.48 23.16
N ASP A 44 -3.02 -3.17 23.42
CA ASP A 44 -3.70 -2.20 22.56
C ASP A 44 -3.16 -2.23 21.12
N VAL A 45 -1.86 -2.55 20.98
CA VAL A 45 -1.16 -2.76 19.71
C VAL A 45 -1.74 -3.94 18.92
N VAL A 46 -2.18 -5.01 19.58
CA VAL A 46 -2.77 -6.20 18.92
C VAL A 46 -4.18 -5.90 18.41
N LYS A 47 -4.97 -5.12 19.18
CA LYS A 47 -6.26 -4.61 18.71
C LYS A 47 -6.11 -3.72 17.47
N LEU A 48 -5.09 -2.87 17.45
CA LEU A 48 -4.79 -2.02 16.29
C LEU A 48 -4.32 -2.87 15.10
N ALA A 49 -3.42 -3.83 15.30
CA ALA A 49 -2.93 -4.74 14.26
C ALA A 49 -4.07 -5.57 13.63
N GLY A 50 -4.99 -6.09 14.45
CA GLY A 50 -6.16 -6.81 13.97
C GLY A 50 -7.11 -5.95 13.13
N LYS A 51 -7.29 -4.67 13.46
CA LYS A 51 -8.02 -3.71 12.62
C LYS A 51 -7.31 -3.47 11.30
N MET A 52 -5.99 -3.25 11.33
CA MET A 52 -5.19 -3.04 10.12
C MET A 52 -5.25 -4.25 9.19
N VAL A 53 -5.19 -5.47 9.73
CA VAL A 53 -5.36 -6.71 8.95
C VAL A 53 -6.72 -6.80 8.27
N ARG A 54 -7.80 -6.36 8.94
CA ARG A 54 -9.14 -6.34 8.31
C ARG A 54 -9.20 -5.35 7.13
N ILE A 55 -8.69 -4.14 7.33
CA ILE A 55 -8.62 -3.10 6.28
C ILE A 55 -7.74 -3.57 5.13
N ALA A 56 -6.60 -4.19 5.46
CA ALA A 56 -5.66 -4.74 4.50
C ALA A 56 -6.23 -5.93 3.72
N ARG A 57 -7.08 -6.77 4.33
CA ARG A 57 -7.84 -7.82 3.62
C ARG A 57 -8.84 -7.24 2.64
N MET A 58 -9.55 -6.18 3.02
CA MET A 58 -10.45 -5.46 2.11
C MET A 58 -9.68 -4.85 0.93
N TRP A 59 -8.50 -4.29 1.20
CA TRP A 59 -7.59 -3.83 0.15
C TRP A 59 -7.03 -5.02 -0.67
N ARG A 60 -6.77 -6.19 -0.08
CA ARG A 60 -6.31 -7.33 -0.89
C ARG A 60 -7.30 -7.75 -1.98
N LEU A 61 -8.61 -7.66 -1.74
CA LEU A 61 -9.64 -7.87 -2.78
C LEU A 61 -9.48 -6.87 -3.92
N VAL A 62 -9.38 -5.59 -3.58
CA VAL A 62 -9.26 -4.49 -4.55
C VAL A 62 -7.91 -4.57 -5.30
N SER A 63 -6.84 -5.07 -4.68
CA SER A 63 -5.54 -5.27 -5.33
C SER A 63 -5.47 -6.55 -6.18
N THR A 64 -6.34 -7.53 -5.95
CA THR A 64 -6.44 -8.72 -6.80
C THR A 64 -6.97 -8.36 -8.18
N ASP A 65 -7.84 -7.37 -8.25
CA ASP A 65 -8.44 -6.91 -9.50
C ASP A 65 -7.42 -6.14 -10.37
N ARG A 66 -7.10 -6.71 -11.55
CA ARG A 66 -6.13 -6.12 -12.49
C ARG A 66 -6.56 -4.73 -12.96
N ILE A 67 -7.87 -4.51 -13.05
CA ILE A 67 -8.49 -3.24 -13.41
C ILE A 67 -8.17 -2.18 -12.37
N LEU A 68 -8.38 -2.46 -11.09
CA LEU A 68 -8.14 -1.50 -10.02
C LEU A 68 -6.66 -1.11 -9.89
N LYS A 69 -5.75 -2.07 -10.10
CA LYS A 69 -4.31 -1.79 -10.19
C LYS A 69 -3.98 -0.81 -11.32
N ALA A 70 -4.55 -1.03 -12.51
CA ALA A 70 -4.34 -0.15 -13.66
C ALA A 70 -4.95 1.25 -13.42
N PHE A 71 -6.14 1.33 -12.83
CA PHE A 71 -6.78 2.60 -12.46
C PHE A 71 -5.91 3.38 -11.49
N PHE A 72 -5.45 2.74 -10.41
CA PHE A 72 -4.68 3.40 -9.36
C PHE A 72 -3.29 3.84 -9.85
N SER A 73 -2.64 3.03 -10.70
CA SER A 73 -1.40 3.43 -11.38
C SER A 73 -1.61 4.65 -12.28
N THR A 74 -2.71 4.69 -13.03
CA THR A 74 -3.09 5.84 -13.87
C THR A 74 -3.41 7.07 -13.02
N MET A 75 -4.04 6.87 -11.87
CA MET A 75 -4.39 7.92 -10.94
C MET A 75 -3.14 8.54 -10.29
N LEU A 76 -2.16 7.72 -9.91
CA LEU A 76 -0.87 8.17 -9.36
C LEU A 76 -0.07 8.99 -10.37
N VAL A 77 0.05 8.54 -11.62
CA VAL A 77 0.76 9.30 -12.66
C VAL A 77 0.05 10.62 -12.98
N SER A 78 -1.29 10.60 -13.04
CA SER A 78 -2.08 11.82 -13.27
C SER A 78 -1.97 12.79 -12.09
N ALA A 79 -2.01 12.29 -10.86
CA ALA A 79 -1.84 13.10 -9.65
C ALA A 79 -0.45 13.78 -9.61
N ALA A 80 0.62 13.07 -9.98
CA ALA A 80 1.95 13.64 -10.07
C ALA A 80 2.02 14.76 -11.13
N SER A 81 1.36 14.58 -12.27
CA SER A 81 1.26 15.62 -13.31
C SER A 81 0.48 16.85 -12.83
N ILE A 82 -0.63 16.63 -12.13
CA ILE A 82 -1.43 17.71 -11.53
C ILE A 82 -0.61 18.46 -10.49
N PHE A 83 0.16 17.75 -9.66
CA PHE A 83 1.03 18.36 -8.66
C PHE A 83 2.09 19.26 -9.29
N ASN A 84 2.68 18.86 -10.42
CA ASN A 84 3.63 19.69 -11.15
C ASN A 84 2.98 21.01 -11.63
N ILE A 85 1.79 20.93 -12.23
CA ILE A 85 1.02 22.11 -12.66
C ILE A 85 0.63 22.99 -11.46
N LEU A 86 0.25 22.38 -10.34
CA LEU A 86 -0.09 23.09 -9.10
C LEU A 86 1.12 23.88 -8.57
N VAL A 87 2.30 23.25 -8.53
CA VAL A 87 3.54 23.92 -8.11
C VAL A 87 3.88 25.09 -9.03
N LEU A 88 3.75 24.91 -10.35
CA LEU A 88 3.92 25.99 -11.32
C LEU A 88 2.94 27.14 -11.07
N MET A 89 1.66 26.82 -10.85
CA MET A 89 0.63 27.81 -10.56
C MET A 89 0.93 28.57 -9.27
N VAL A 90 1.35 27.88 -8.22
CA VAL A 90 1.76 28.50 -6.94
C VAL A 90 2.97 29.41 -7.16
N MET A 91 3.96 28.98 -7.94
CA MET A 91 5.15 29.80 -8.26
C MET A 91 4.76 31.11 -8.98
N LEU A 92 3.83 31.04 -9.93
CA LEU A 92 3.32 32.21 -10.65
C LEU A 92 2.54 33.17 -9.73
N ILE A 93 1.70 32.63 -8.85
CA ILE A 93 0.94 33.45 -7.89
C ILE A 93 1.90 34.18 -6.94
N ILE A 94 2.96 33.52 -6.47
CA ILE A 94 3.98 34.16 -5.63
C ILE A 94 4.71 35.25 -6.42
N ALA A 95 5.10 34.99 -7.67
CA ALA A 95 5.80 35.98 -8.50
C ALA A 95 4.95 37.21 -8.81
N TYR A 96 3.67 37.04 -9.15
CA TYR A 96 2.75 38.15 -9.40
C TYR A 96 2.32 38.87 -8.12
N GLY A 97 2.14 38.15 -7.00
CA GLY A 97 1.80 38.77 -5.72
C GLY A 97 2.97 39.51 -5.06
N TYR A 98 4.21 39.25 -5.51
CA TYR A 98 5.42 39.95 -5.09
C TYR A 98 5.74 41.18 -5.96
N ILE A 99 5.21 41.24 -7.19
CA ILE A 99 5.26 42.43 -8.05
C ILE A 99 4.22 43.46 -7.59
#